data_AF-A0A956AA63-F1
#
_entry.id   AF-A0A956AA63-F1
#
_cell.length_a   1.000
_cell.length_b   1.000
_cell.length_c   1.000
_cell.angle_alpha   90.00
_cell.angle_beta   90.00
_cell.angle_gamma   90.00
#
_symmetry.space_group_name_H-M   'P 1'
#
loop_
_entity.id
_entity.type
_entity.pdbx_description
1 polymer ?
#
loop_
_entity_poly.entity_id
_entity_poly.type
_entity_poly.pdbx_seq_one_letter_code
_entity_poly.pdbx_strand_id
1 'polypeptide(L)'
;MDLKPIPFGRYCILKKINKGGMAEIFLSRSTDKKVGVCVLKMLLPELAKKDNFINMFITEGKIAKLMNHPNVVQSYELGKFKDKYFIAMEYIAGKDLHNVIKYYKKKNMPVPIPMALYVTRRVLEGLDYAHNLEDASGVPLNLVNRDVSPTNILLTYDGVVKLIDFGIAQTVIGFTSQIGRIKGKICYMSPEQVR
;
A
#
# COMPACT_ATOMS: atom_id res chain seq x y z
N MET A 1 -13.63 -13.06 -21.07
CA MET A 1 -12.20 -13.47 -21.08
C MET A 1 -11.97 -14.31 -19.84
N ASP A 2 -11.85 -15.62 -20.01
CA ASP A 2 -11.51 -16.55 -18.94
C ASP A 2 -10.07 -16.28 -18.47
N LEU A 3 -9.92 -15.52 -17.40
CA LEU A 3 -8.64 -15.36 -16.73
C LEU A 3 -8.32 -16.69 -16.03
N LYS A 4 -7.61 -17.57 -16.74
CA LYS A 4 -7.04 -18.78 -16.13
C LYS A 4 -6.09 -18.35 -15.01
N PRO A 5 -6.27 -18.86 -13.77
CA PRO A 5 -5.38 -18.55 -12.67
C PRO A 5 -3.93 -18.91 -13.04
N ILE A 6 -2.99 -18.02 -12.73
CA ILE A 6 -1.56 -18.19 -13.07
C ILE A 6 -0.80 -18.64 -11.82
N PRO A 7 -0.21 -19.84 -11.79
CA PRO A 7 0.62 -20.28 -10.68
C PRO A 7 1.83 -19.37 -10.43
N PHE A 8 2.11 -19.09 -9.16
CA PHE A 8 3.21 -18.24 -8.70
C PHE A 8 3.72 -18.73 -7.34
N GLY A 9 4.61 -19.73 -7.34
CA GLY A 9 5.08 -20.37 -6.11
C GLY A 9 3.92 -20.93 -5.30
N ARG A 10 3.85 -20.55 -4.02
CA ARG A 10 2.73 -20.86 -3.09
C ARG A 10 1.48 -20.00 -3.29
N TYR A 11 1.41 -19.23 -4.36
CA TYR A 11 0.28 -18.37 -4.69
C TYR A 11 -0.24 -18.69 -6.08
N CYS A 12 -1.49 -18.30 -6.32
CA CYS A 12 -2.12 -18.37 -7.61
C CYS A 12 -2.71 -16.99 -7.93
N ILE A 13 -2.17 -16.34 -8.97
CA ILE A 13 -2.62 -15.02 -9.41
C ILE A 13 -3.95 -15.17 -10.12
N LEU A 14 -4.96 -14.45 -9.65
CA LEU A 14 -6.31 -14.49 -10.19
C LEU A 14 -6.54 -13.37 -11.20
N LYS A 15 -6.13 -12.14 -10.85
CA LYS A 15 -6.21 -10.98 -11.74
C LYS A 15 -5.26 -9.87 -11.32
N LYS A 16 -4.88 -9.03 -12.27
CA LYS A 16 -4.23 -7.75 -11.99
C LYS A 16 -5.27 -6.74 -11.47
N ILE A 17 -4.98 -6.09 -10.35
CA ILE A 17 -5.83 -5.05 -9.75
C ILE A 17 -5.38 -3.67 -10.24
N ASN A 18 -4.08 -3.39 -10.21
CA ASN A 18 -3.53 -2.08 -10.52
C ASN A 18 -2.08 -2.15 -11.01
N LYS A 19 -1.60 -1.09 -11.65
CA LYS A 19 -0.18 -0.84 -11.94
C LYS A 19 0.22 0.49 -11.30
N GLY A 20 1.10 0.42 -10.31
CA GLY A 20 1.72 1.57 -9.66
C GLY A 20 2.97 2.07 -10.40
N GLY A 21 3.63 3.05 -9.79
CA GLY A 21 4.90 3.59 -10.30
C GLY A 21 6.08 2.63 -10.11
N MET A 22 6.10 1.88 -9.01
CA MET A 22 7.14 0.89 -8.71
C MET A 22 6.67 -0.56 -8.86
N ALA A 23 5.38 -0.83 -8.64
CA ALA A 23 4.89 -2.19 -8.48
C ALA A 23 3.56 -2.44 -9.19
N GLU A 24 3.33 -3.69 -9.58
CA GLU A 24 2.03 -4.19 -10.01
C GLU A 24 1.32 -4.86 -8.85
N ILE A 25 0.01 -4.68 -8.75
CA ILE A 25 -0.81 -5.23 -7.68
C ILE A 25 -1.70 -6.32 -8.26
N PHE A 26 -1.64 -7.52 -7.69
CA PHE A 26 -2.39 -8.68 -8.15
C PHE A 26 -3.27 -9.25 -7.05
N LEU A 27 -4.54 -9.51 -7.36
CA LEU A 27 -5.40 -10.36 -6.53
C LEU A 27 -4.93 -11.79 -6.71
N SER A 28 -4.68 -12.45 -5.60
CA SER A 28 -4.13 -13.80 -5.58
C SER A 28 -4.82 -14.65 -4.52
N ARG A 29 -4.62 -15.96 -4.60
CA ARG A 29 -5.00 -16.91 -3.56
C ARG A 29 -3.77 -17.69 -3.14
N SER A 30 -3.51 -17.77 -1.84
CA SER A 30 -2.49 -18.66 -1.31
C SER A 30 -2.91 -20.12 -1.49
N THR A 31 -1.97 -20.99 -1.86
CA THR A 31 -2.19 -22.44 -1.90
C THR A 31 -2.27 -23.02 -0.49
N ASP A 32 -1.71 -22.33 0.50
CA ASP A 32 -1.80 -22.71 1.90
C ASP A 32 -3.12 -22.21 2.48
N LYS A 33 -3.95 -23.14 3.00
CA LYS A 33 -5.30 -22.88 3.52
C LYS A 33 -5.39 -21.78 4.60
N LYS A 34 -4.26 -21.33 5.16
CA LYS A 34 -4.19 -20.33 6.23
C LYS A 34 -4.44 -18.88 5.78
N VAL A 35 -4.04 -18.51 4.55
CA VAL A 35 -4.10 -17.10 4.10
C VAL A 35 -5.30 -16.85 3.17
N GLY A 36 -5.78 -17.86 2.45
CA GLY A 36 -6.94 -17.69 1.55
C GLY A 36 -6.65 -16.67 0.44
N VAL A 37 -7.48 -15.63 0.33
CA VAL A 37 -7.35 -14.56 -0.67
C VAL A 37 -6.41 -13.46 -0.17
N CYS A 38 -5.45 -13.05 -0.99
CA CYS A 38 -4.44 -12.05 -0.66
C CYS A 38 -4.12 -11.13 -1.84
N VAL A 39 -3.28 -10.15 -1.58
CA VAL A 39 -2.70 -9.27 -2.60
C VAL A 39 -1.21 -9.54 -2.72
N LEU A 40 -0.72 -9.62 -3.96
CA LEU A 40 0.70 -9.60 -4.28
C LEU A 40 1.06 -8.25 -4.89
N LYS A 41 1.86 -7.45 -4.17
CA LYS A 41 2.55 -6.28 -4.71
C LYS A 41 3.87 -6.78 -5.29
N MET A 42 4.08 -6.65 -6.61
CA MET A 42 5.25 -7.17 -7.31
C MET A 42 6.07 -6.03 -7.93
N LEU A 43 7.39 -6.03 -7.74
CA LEU A 43 8.27 -5.04 -8.36
C LEU A 43 8.16 -5.11 -9.90
N LEU A 44 8.11 -3.94 -10.56
CA LEU A 44 8.07 -3.88 -12.02
C LEU A 44 9.33 -4.52 -12.63
N PRO A 45 9.19 -5.34 -13.71
CA PRO A 45 10.34 -5.98 -14.36
C PRO A 45 11.43 -5.01 -14.82
N GLU A 46 11.03 -3.81 -15.25
CA GLU A 46 11.94 -2.73 -15.68
C GLU A 46 12.78 -2.17 -14.53
N LEU A 47 12.24 -2.18 -13.31
CA LEU A 47 12.90 -1.69 -12.09
C LEU A 47 13.68 -2.80 -11.38
N ALA A 48 13.33 -4.07 -11.62
CA ALA A 48 14.03 -5.24 -11.09
C ALA A 48 15.46 -5.44 -11.65
N LYS A 49 15.93 -4.52 -12.51
CA LYS A 49 17.31 -4.47 -13.02
C LYS A 49 18.18 -3.39 -12.35
N LYS A 50 17.59 -2.61 -11.43
CA LYS A 50 18.23 -1.46 -10.80
C LYS A 50 18.30 -1.70 -9.29
N ASP A 51 19.50 -1.88 -8.75
CA ASP A 51 19.71 -2.25 -7.34
C ASP A 51 19.06 -1.28 -6.37
N ASN A 52 19.04 0.02 -6.67
CA ASN A 52 18.37 1.02 -5.83
C ASN A 52 16.87 0.73 -5.65
N PHE A 53 16.17 0.33 -6.71
CA PHE A 53 14.74 0.02 -6.63
C PHE A 53 14.48 -1.33 -5.96
N ILE A 54 15.36 -2.30 -6.16
CA ILE A 54 15.28 -3.60 -5.48
C ILE A 54 15.47 -3.41 -3.98
N ASN A 55 16.53 -2.72 -3.56
CA ASN A 55 16.82 -2.45 -2.16
C ASN A 55 15.69 -1.68 -1.49
N MET A 56 15.15 -0.68 -2.18
CA MET A 56 14.01 0.09 -1.68
C MET A 56 12.75 -0.76 -1.50
N PHE A 57 12.41 -1.61 -2.47
CA PHE A 57 11.28 -2.53 -2.39
C PHE A 57 11.46 -3.56 -1.25
N ILE A 58 12.68 -4.07 -1.07
CA ILE A 58 13.03 -4.98 0.02
C ILE A 58 12.90 -4.28 1.37
N THR A 59 13.40 -3.04 1.50
CA THR A 59 13.27 -2.24 2.72
C THR A 59 11.81 -1.98 3.06
N GLU A 60 10.98 -1.62 2.07
CA GLU A 60 9.54 -1.46 2.23
C GLU A 60 8.89 -2.75 2.77
N GLY A 61 9.17 -3.89 2.14
CA GLY A 61 8.64 -5.18 2.59
C GLY A 61 9.11 -5.61 3.97
N LYS A 62 10.36 -5.30 4.35
CA LYS A 62 10.88 -5.59 5.70
C LYS A 62 10.13 -4.78 6.75
N ILE A 63 9.97 -3.47 6.54
CA ILE A 63 9.26 -2.59 7.47
C ILE A 63 7.78 -2.97 7.54
N ALA A 64 7.13 -3.22 6.41
CA ALA A 64 5.71 -3.58 6.37
C ALA A 64 5.40 -4.89 7.11
N LYS A 65 6.37 -5.82 7.20
CA LYS A 65 6.23 -7.06 7.99
C LYS A 65 6.30 -6.83 9.51
N LEU A 66 6.91 -5.75 9.97
CA LEU A 66 6.97 -5.40 11.40
C LEU A 66 5.64 -4.80 11.88
N MET A 67 4.82 -4.30 10.95
CA MET A 67 3.56 -3.67 11.27
C MET A 67 2.48 -4.70 11.57
N ASN A 68 1.76 -4.46 12.67
CA ASN A 68 0.56 -5.19 13.07
C ASN A 68 -0.38 -4.21 13.79
N HIS A 69 -1.31 -3.61 13.03
CA HIS A 69 -2.28 -2.66 13.57
C HIS A 69 -3.57 -2.70 12.74
N PRO A 70 -4.77 -2.60 13.35
CA PRO A 70 -6.05 -2.69 12.64
C PRO A 70 -6.19 -1.68 11.50
N ASN A 71 -5.56 -0.50 11.61
CA ASN A 71 -5.63 0.58 10.63
C ASN A 71 -4.45 0.65 9.65
N VAL A 72 -3.59 -0.38 9.65
CA VAL A 72 -2.47 -0.53 8.71
C VAL A 72 -2.63 -1.86 7.98
N VAL A 73 -2.24 -1.89 6.70
CA VAL A 73 -2.26 -3.13 5.92
C VAL A 73 -1.31 -4.16 6.50
N GLN A 74 -1.79 -5.36 6.76
CA GLN A 74 -0.95 -6.45 7.21
C GLN A 74 -0.17 -7.04 6.03
N SER A 75 1.16 -7.01 6.12
CA SER A 75 2.02 -7.79 5.23
C SER A 75 2.32 -9.14 5.84
N TYR A 76 2.20 -10.20 5.04
CA TYR A 76 2.48 -11.58 5.45
C TYR A 76 3.92 -11.98 5.12
N GLU A 77 4.39 -11.61 3.94
CA GLU A 77 5.66 -12.11 3.41
C GLU A 77 6.29 -11.11 2.45
N LEU A 78 7.61 -10.98 2.54
CA LEU A 78 8.46 -10.45 1.48
C LEU A 78 9.21 -11.65 0.91
N GLY A 79 9.13 -11.84 -0.40
CA GLY A 79 9.73 -12.99 -1.06
C GLY A 79 10.21 -12.69 -2.47
N LYS A 80 10.87 -13.69 -3.04
CA LYS A 80 11.30 -13.71 -4.43
C LYS A 80 10.89 -15.05 -5.03
N PHE A 81 10.17 -15.03 -6.15
CA PHE A 81 9.86 -16.23 -6.91
C PHE A 81 10.34 -16.05 -8.34
N LYS A 82 11.25 -16.93 -8.78
CA LYS A 82 12.06 -16.71 -9.99
C LYS A 82 12.74 -15.34 -9.89
N ASP A 83 12.58 -14.48 -10.89
CA ASP A 83 13.17 -13.13 -10.91
C ASP A 83 12.22 -12.02 -10.44
N LYS A 84 11.12 -12.38 -9.76
CA LYS A 84 10.12 -11.41 -9.30
C LYS A 84 10.13 -11.28 -7.78
N TYR A 85 10.50 -10.09 -7.31
CA TYR A 85 10.30 -9.68 -5.92
C TYR A 85 8.83 -9.36 -5.68
N PHE A 86 8.29 -9.83 -4.55
CA PHE A 86 6.91 -9.60 -4.17
C PHE A 86 6.75 -9.39 -2.67
N ILE A 87 5.71 -8.65 -2.30
CA ILE A 87 5.18 -8.55 -0.95
C ILE A 87 3.76 -9.13 -0.99
N ALA A 88 3.53 -10.18 -0.21
CA ALA A 88 2.20 -10.73 0.02
C ALA A 88 1.57 -10.02 1.22
N MET A 89 0.35 -9.53 1.05
CA MET A 89 -0.36 -8.73 2.05
C MET A 89 -1.85 -9.06 2.05
N GLU A 90 -2.54 -8.63 3.10
CA GLU A 90 -3.97 -8.86 3.25
C GLU A 90 -4.77 -8.30 2.07
N TYR A 91 -5.84 -9.01 1.71
CA TYR A 91 -6.81 -8.49 0.76
C TYR A 91 -7.88 -7.68 1.49
N ILE A 92 -7.98 -6.40 1.14
CA ILE A 92 -8.95 -5.48 1.73
C ILE A 92 -10.17 -5.39 0.82
N ALA A 93 -11.26 -6.04 1.23
CA ALA A 93 -12.52 -6.05 0.51
C ALA A 93 -13.26 -4.70 0.70
N GLY A 94 -13.00 -3.75 -0.20
CA GLY A 94 -13.47 -2.38 -0.04
C GLY A 94 -13.23 -1.45 -1.23
N LYS A 95 -13.25 -0.15 -0.94
CA LYS A 95 -12.96 0.94 -1.90
C LYS A 95 -11.94 1.90 -1.30
N ASP A 96 -11.10 2.50 -2.13
CA ASP A 96 -10.27 3.62 -1.70
C ASP A 96 -11.09 4.89 -1.45
N LEU A 97 -10.62 5.72 -0.53
CA LEU A 97 -11.27 6.96 -0.13
C LEU A 97 -11.43 7.93 -1.32
N HIS A 98 -10.51 7.90 -2.30
CA HIS A 98 -10.64 8.67 -3.54
C HIS A 98 -11.94 8.32 -4.29
N ASN A 99 -12.22 7.03 -4.46
CA ASN A 99 -13.44 6.55 -5.11
C ASN A 99 -14.71 6.88 -4.28
N VAL A 100 -14.62 6.84 -2.95
CA VAL A 100 -15.71 7.26 -2.06
C VAL A 100 -16.01 8.76 -2.23
N ILE A 101 -14.98 9.61 -2.19
CA ILE A 101 -15.13 11.06 -2.41
C ILE A 101 -15.71 11.35 -3.80
N LYS A 102 -15.20 10.65 -4.83
CA LYS A 102 -15.68 10.80 -6.21
C LYS A 102 -17.16 10.41 -6.35
N TYR A 103 -17.63 9.39 -5.63
CA TYR A 103 -19.03 9.00 -5.60
C TYR A 103 -19.94 10.12 -5.07
N TYR A 104 -19.61 10.70 -3.91
CA TYR A 104 -20.36 11.82 -3.33
C TYR A 104 -20.36 13.05 -4.24
N LYS A 105 -19.20 13.39 -4.81
CA LYS A 105 -19.08 14.47 -5.80
C LYS A 105 -19.98 14.25 -7.01
N LYS A 106 -20.03 13.04 -7.57
CA LYS A 106 -20.90 12.71 -8.72
C LYS A 106 -22.39 12.82 -8.38
N LYS A 107 -22.76 12.60 -7.11
CA LYS A 107 -24.13 12.74 -6.61
C LYS A 107 -24.49 14.18 -6.21
N ASN A 108 -23.56 15.13 -6.35
CA ASN A 108 -23.69 16.50 -5.87
C ASN A 108 -24.04 16.57 -4.38
N MET A 109 -23.47 15.65 -3.60
CA MET A 109 -23.65 15.55 -2.15
C MET A 109 -22.29 15.74 -1.46
N PRO A 110 -22.25 16.37 -0.28
CA PRO A 110 -21.05 16.38 0.53
C PRO A 110 -20.77 14.99 1.12
N VAL A 111 -19.50 14.69 1.39
CA VAL A 111 -19.15 13.55 2.25
C VAL A 111 -19.68 13.87 3.66
N PRO A 112 -20.43 12.96 4.31
CA PRO A 112 -20.95 13.19 5.66
C PRO A 112 -19.84 13.49 6.65
N ILE A 113 -20.00 14.55 7.46
CA ILE A 113 -19.03 14.95 8.49
C ILE A 113 -18.68 13.78 9.42
N PRO A 114 -19.64 12.96 9.93
CA PRO A 114 -19.30 11.82 10.77
C PRO A 114 -18.38 10.80 10.08
N MET A 115 -18.55 10.58 8.77
CA MET A 115 -17.69 9.69 7.99
C MET A 115 -16.28 10.27 7.87
N ALA A 116 -16.17 11.57 7.56
CA ALA A 116 -14.87 12.24 7.46
C ALA A 116 -14.10 12.17 8.79
N LEU A 117 -14.76 12.50 9.90
CA LEU A 117 -14.16 12.42 11.25
C LEU A 117 -13.74 10.99 11.61
N TYR A 118 -14.59 10.00 11.32
CA TYR A 118 -14.28 8.60 11.57
C TYR A 118 -13.04 8.16 10.78
N VAL A 119 -13.01 8.40 9.47
CA VAL A 119 -11.88 8.03 8.61
C VAL A 119 -10.60 8.70 9.07
N THR A 120 -10.64 10.01 9.33
CA THR A 120 -9.48 10.75 9.82
C THR A 120 -8.95 10.17 11.13
N ARG A 121 -9.82 9.91 12.11
CA ARG A 121 -9.42 9.32 13.40
C ARG A 121 -8.71 7.98 13.20
N ARG A 122 -9.27 7.09 12.38
CA ARG A 122 -8.68 5.76 12.09
C ARG A 122 -7.34 5.86 11.35
N VAL A 123 -7.20 6.82 10.44
CA VAL A 123 -5.92 7.11 9.77
C VAL A 123 -4.88 7.60 10.77
N LEU A 124 -5.26 8.51 11.67
CA LEU A 124 -4.37 9.03 12.72
C LEU A 124 -3.90 7.93 13.68
N GLU A 125 -4.77 7.01 14.08
CA GLU A 125 -4.39 5.83 14.89
C GLU A 125 -3.34 4.96 14.16
N GLY A 126 -3.50 4.75 12.86
CA GLY A 126 -2.51 4.01 12.06
C GLY A 126 -1.17 4.75 11.89
N LEU A 127 -1.21 6.08 11.79
CA LEU A 127 0.00 6.91 11.71
C LEU A 127 0.74 6.99 13.04
N ASP A 128 0.01 7.16 14.14
CA ASP A 128 0.56 7.17 15.50
C ASP A 128 1.29 5.84 15.80
N TYR A 129 0.65 4.71 15.48
CA TYR A 129 1.27 3.39 15.57
C TYR A 129 2.59 3.31 14.76
N ALA A 130 2.58 3.79 13.52
CA ALA A 130 3.76 3.73 12.66
C ALA A 130 4.89 4.65 13.12
N HIS A 131 4.57 5.84 13.64
CA HIS A 131 5.55 6.81 14.15
C HIS A 131 6.24 6.29 15.41
N ASN A 132 5.53 5.54 16.24
CA ASN A 132 6.04 4.92 17.46
C ASN A 132 6.56 3.49 17.25
N LEU A 133 6.73 3.04 15.99
CA LEU A 133 7.19 1.68 15.70
C LEU A 133 8.68 1.54 16.01
N GLU A 134 9.02 0.52 16.82
CA GLU A 134 10.38 0.16 17.19
C GLU A 134 10.83 -1.12 16.49
N ASP A 135 12.15 -1.31 16.36
CA ASP A 135 12.73 -2.58 15.95
C ASP A 135 12.77 -3.60 17.10
N ALA A 136 13.27 -4.80 16.82
CA ALA A 136 13.37 -5.87 17.83
C ALA A 136 14.29 -5.54 19.01
N SER A 137 15.13 -4.50 18.89
CA SER A 137 16.03 -4.02 19.94
C SER A 137 15.44 -2.84 20.73
N GLY A 138 14.21 -2.42 20.41
CA GLY A 138 13.56 -1.26 21.03
C GLY A 138 14.03 0.09 20.45
N VAL A 139 14.71 0.10 19.30
CA VAL A 139 15.16 1.34 18.67
C VAL A 139 14.04 1.89 17.78
N PRO A 140 13.63 3.16 17.94
CA PRO A 140 12.62 3.77 17.09
C PRO A 140 13.03 3.79 15.62
N LEU A 141 12.15 3.29 14.74
CA LEU A 141 12.37 3.31 13.30
C LEU A 141 12.17 4.70 12.68
N ASN A 142 11.58 5.64 13.43
CA ASN A 142 11.29 7.01 12.99
C ASN A 142 10.58 7.06 11.63
N LEU A 143 9.62 6.15 11.44
CA LEU A 143 8.98 5.96 10.16
C LEU A 143 8.03 7.12 9.87
N VAL A 144 8.15 7.70 8.68
CA VAL A 144 7.21 8.71 8.17
C VAL A 144 6.55 8.17 6.92
N ASN A 145 5.21 8.09 6.89
CA ASN A 145 4.46 7.52 5.76
C ASN A 145 4.71 8.28 4.44
N ARG A 146 4.78 9.62 4.50
CA ARG A 146 5.01 10.56 3.37
C ARG A 146 4.04 10.48 2.20
N ASP A 147 3.05 9.58 2.22
CA ASP A 147 2.14 9.33 1.10
C ASP A 147 0.69 9.15 1.56
N VAL A 148 0.30 9.90 2.59
CA VAL A 148 -1.07 9.92 3.10
C VAL A 148 -1.95 10.63 2.08
N SER A 149 -2.69 9.84 1.30
CA SER A 149 -3.56 10.31 0.23
C SER A 149 -4.83 9.46 0.15
N PRO A 150 -5.94 9.99 -0.39
CA PRO A 150 -7.18 9.22 -0.51
C PRO A 150 -7.06 7.93 -1.32
N THR A 151 -6.05 7.78 -2.18
CA THR A 151 -5.81 6.54 -2.92
C THR A 151 -5.11 5.45 -2.10
N ASN A 152 -4.51 5.81 -0.97
CA ASN A 152 -3.79 4.91 -0.07
C ASN A 152 -4.57 4.63 1.23
N ILE A 153 -5.81 5.12 1.33
CA ILE A 153 -6.73 4.85 2.43
C ILE A 153 -7.86 3.98 1.86
N LEU A 154 -7.95 2.72 2.29
CA LEU A 154 -9.04 1.81 1.95
C LEU A 154 -10.08 1.76 3.05
N LEU A 155 -11.34 1.73 2.64
CA LEU A 155 -12.50 1.49 3.49
C LEU A 155 -13.10 0.14 3.10
N THR A 156 -13.14 -0.79 4.04
CA THR A 156 -13.80 -2.08 3.84
C THR A 156 -15.32 -1.93 3.91
N TYR A 157 -16.04 -2.92 3.37
CA TYR A 157 -17.51 -2.92 3.42
C TYR A 157 -18.10 -3.10 4.83
N ASP A 158 -17.33 -3.66 5.76
CA ASP A 158 -17.65 -3.76 7.19
C ASP A 158 -17.18 -2.53 8.01
N GLY A 159 -16.66 -1.48 7.35
CA GLY A 159 -16.41 -0.18 7.97
C GLY A 159 -15.01 0.02 8.55
N VAL A 160 -14.06 -0.90 8.31
CA VAL A 160 -12.67 -0.75 8.72
C VAL A 160 -11.92 0.17 7.75
N VAL A 161 -11.04 1.01 8.30
CA VAL A 161 -10.19 1.94 7.53
C VAL A 161 -8.74 1.48 7.63
N LYS A 162 -8.06 1.30 6.50
CA LYS A 162 -6.67 0.81 6.44
C LYS A 162 -5.79 1.67 5.55
N LEU A 163 -4.59 2.01 6.04
CA LEU A 163 -3.48 2.58 5.28
C LEU A 163 -2.71 1.46 4.58
N ILE A 164 -2.54 1.57 3.25
CA ILE A 164 -1.97 0.48 2.44
C ILE A 164 -0.58 0.72 1.86
N ASP A 165 -0.04 1.92 1.98
CA ASP A 165 1.29 2.24 1.47
C ASP A 165 1.96 3.20 2.44
N PHE A 166 3.16 2.83 2.87
CA PHE A 166 4.08 3.71 3.56
C PHE A 166 5.14 4.02 2.52
N GLY A 167 5.12 5.24 2.00
CA GLY A 167 5.98 5.74 0.93
C GLY A 167 7.46 5.81 1.28
N ILE A 168 7.99 4.79 1.97
CA ILE A 168 9.39 4.49 2.26
C ILE A 168 10.24 4.65 1.00
N ALA A 169 9.66 4.29 -0.15
CA ALA A 169 10.28 4.49 -1.45
C ALA A 169 10.63 5.95 -1.77
N GLN A 170 9.80 6.90 -1.36
CA GLN A 170 10.01 8.32 -1.59
C GLN A 170 11.12 8.89 -0.69
N THR A 171 11.47 8.21 0.41
CA THR A 171 12.54 8.61 1.33
C THR A 171 13.94 8.27 0.81
N VAL A 172 14.10 7.13 0.13
CA VAL A 172 15.43 6.59 -0.23
C VAL A 172 16.02 7.22 -1.50
N ILE A 173 15.19 7.53 -2.50
CA ILE A 173 15.68 8.00 -3.81
C ILE A 173 15.85 9.54 -3.83
N GLY A 174 15.37 10.24 -2.81
CA GLY A 174 15.02 11.65 -2.97
C GLY A 174 13.87 11.80 -3.97
N PHE A 175 13.17 12.94 -3.95
CA PHE A 175 12.08 13.23 -4.86
C PHE A 175 12.61 13.43 -6.29
N THR A 176 12.97 12.36 -6.97
CA THR A 176 13.22 12.41 -8.42
C THR A 176 11.89 12.34 -9.13
N SER A 177 11.56 13.45 -9.81
CA SER A 177 10.34 13.72 -10.58
C SER A 177 10.07 12.76 -11.75
N GLN A 178 10.70 11.58 -11.80
CA GLN A 178 10.72 10.68 -12.96
C GLN A 178 9.60 9.65 -13.00
N ILE A 179 8.81 9.48 -11.94
CA ILE A 179 7.74 8.46 -11.93
C ILE A 179 6.39 9.18 -12.02
N GLY A 180 5.86 9.28 -13.24
CA GLY A 180 4.73 10.11 -13.72
C GLY A 180 3.35 9.94 -13.07
N ARG A 181 3.27 9.84 -11.75
CA ARG A 181 2.03 9.85 -10.95
C ARG A 181 1.88 11.13 -10.10
N ILE A 182 2.75 12.10 -10.34
CA ILE A 182 2.95 13.30 -9.51
C ILE A 182 1.75 14.25 -9.54
N LYS A 183 0.99 14.32 -10.65
CA LYS A 183 -0.03 15.36 -10.83
C LYS A 183 -1.19 15.35 -9.81
N GLY A 184 -1.54 14.20 -9.24
CA GLY A 184 -2.63 14.08 -8.25
C GLY A 184 -2.18 14.00 -6.80
N LYS A 185 -0.89 13.72 -6.54
CA LYS A 185 -0.33 13.60 -5.18
C LYS A 185 0.28 14.90 -4.66
N ILE A 186 0.68 15.83 -5.54
CA ILE A 186 1.21 17.15 -5.12
C ILE A 186 0.28 17.84 -4.13
N CYS A 187 -1.05 17.75 -4.32
CA CYS A 187 -2.03 18.39 -3.43
C CYS A 187 -2.04 17.86 -1.98
N TYR A 188 -1.37 16.73 -1.72
CA TYR A 188 -1.26 16.11 -0.40
C TYR A 188 0.18 16.14 0.14
N MET A 189 1.11 16.78 -0.58
CA MET A 189 2.48 16.95 -0.13
C MET A 189 2.60 18.21 0.72
N SER A 190 3.45 18.16 1.75
CA SER A 190 3.74 19.34 2.54
C SER A 190 4.69 20.29 1.78
N PRO A 191 4.67 21.61 2.09
CA PRO A 191 5.51 22.58 1.40
C PRO A 191 7.00 22.23 1.40
N GLU A 192 7.50 21.63 2.49
CA GLU A 192 8.89 21.17 2.61
C GLU A 192 9.22 19.95 1.73
N GLN A 193 8.22 19.18 1.27
CA GLN A 193 8.43 18.07 0.33
C GLN A 193 8.50 18.51 -1.13
N VAL A 194 7.97 19.69 -1.46
CA VAL A 194 7.86 20.21 -2.84
C VAL A 194 8.96 21.25 -3.15
N ARG A 195 9.76 21.61 -2.15
CA ARG A 195 10.85 22.59 -2.25
C ARG A 195 12.15 21.92 -2.72
#